data_AF-A0A1B6BHT9-F1
#
_entry.id   AF-A0A1B6BHT9-F1
#
_cell.length_a   1.000
_cell.length_b   1.000
_cell.length_c   1.000
_cell.angle_alpha   90.00
_cell.angle_beta   90.00
_cell.angle_gamma   90.00
#
_symmetry.space_group_name_H-M   'P 1'
#
loop_
_entity.id
_entity.type
_entity.pdbx_description
1 polymer ?
#
loop_
_entity_poly.entity_id
_entity_poly.type
_entity_poly.pdbx_seq_one_letter_code
_entity_poly.pdbx_strand_id
1 'polypeptide(L)'
;MTIETLAWMLPLIFIVHDFEEIILIKSWKAKNQDLFLAPTGFKPYDHFKSSEQFSIAVLEELILFIGVSFYTVLRQNYLVWIGTFFAVTFHFIPHFLFCLRVKRFVPGAFTALLALPFSLWILFDVIQQTHYSTFELVVSCIICSFVFLSNLKMIQQMMNR
;
A
#
# COMPACT_ATOMS: atom_id res chain seq x y z
N MET A 1 -14.44 17.17 5.10
CA MET A 1 -13.08 17.61 4.69
C MET A 1 -13.20 18.19 3.30
N THR A 2 -12.32 19.10 2.89
CA THR A 2 -12.31 19.51 1.47
C THR A 2 -11.62 18.42 0.66
N ILE A 3 -12.00 18.26 -0.60
CA ILE A 3 -11.44 17.22 -1.46
C ILE A 3 -9.93 17.38 -1.68
N GLU A 4 -9.41 18.60 -1.60
CA GLU A 4 -7.97 18.90 -1.65
C GLU A 4 -7.23 18.41 -0.41
N THR A 5 -7.86 18.52 0.78
CA THR A 5 -7.29 17.94 2.00
C THR A 5 -7.29 16.41 1.97
N LEU A 6 -8.29 15.80 1.33
CA LEU A 6 -8.36 14.35 1.16
C LEU A 6 -7.27 13.82 0.24
N ALA A 7 -6.83 14.60 -0.76
CA ALA A 7 -5.74 14.19 -1.64
C ALA A 7 -4.46 13.82 -0.86
N TRP A 8 -4.16 14.54 0.23
CA TRP A 8 -2.99 14.27 1.06
C TRP A 8 -3.12 13.02 1.94
N MET A 9 -4.30 12.41 2.04
CA MET A 9 -4.49 11.16 2.79
C MET A 9 -3.75 9.98 2.13
N LEU A 10 -3.51 10.02 0.81
CA LEU A 10 -2.77 8.99 0.10
C LEU A 10 -1.36 8.76 0.68
N PRO A 11 -0.44 9.75 0.65
CA PRO A 11 0.90 9.56 1.19
C PRO A 11 0.90 9.40 2.72
N LEU A 12 -0.03 10.03 3.44
CA LEU A 12 -0.09 9.97 4.90
C LEU A 12 -0.50 8.58 5.42
N ILE A 13 -1.56 7.99 4.85
CA ILE A 13 -2.00 6.66 5.27
C ILE A 13 -0.96 5.62 4.88
N PHE A 14 -0.41 5.73 3.66
CA PHE A 14 0.67 4.86 3.20
C PHE A 14 1.85 4.85 4.16
N ILE A 15 2.43 6.03 4.46
CA ILE A 15 3.66 6.07 5.26
C ILE A 15 3.43 5.64 6.72
N VAL A 16 2.27 5.91 7.29
CA VAL A 16 1.93 5.46 8.65
C VAL A 16 1.88 3.93 8.71
N HIS A 17 1.28 3.29 7.71
CA HIS A 17 1.23 1.84 7.62
C HIS A 17 2.61 1.23 7.37
N ASP A 18 3.32 1.69 6.34
CA ASP A 18 4.62 1.14 5.95
C ASP A 18 5.73 1.43 6.98
N PHE A 19 5.60 2.48 7.81
CA PHE A 19 6.49 2.66 8.96
C PHE A 19 6.32 1.57 10.02
N GLU A 20 5.10 1.09 10.28
CA GLU A 20 4.90 -0.08 11.16
C GLU A 20 5.68 -1.28 10.60
N GLU A 21 5.57 -1.51 9.29
CA GLU A 21 6.27 -2.59 8.60
C GLU A 21 7.78 -2.46 8.70
N ILE A 22 8.35 -1.29 8.38
CA ILE A 22 9.80 -1.01 8.45
C ILE A 22 10.33 -1.33 9.86
N ILE A 23 9.63 -0.87 10.89
CA ILE A 23 10.03 -1.03 12.30
C ILE A 23 9.95 -2.51 12.72
N LEU A 24 8.90 -3.22 12.33
CA LEU A 24 8.60 -4.54 12.87
C LEU A 24 9.19 -5.70 12.07
N ILE A 25 9.33 -5.61 10.75
CA ILE A 25 9.70 -6.75 9.88
C ILE A 25 10.96 -7.47 10.36
N LYS A 26 12.04 -6.75 10.68
CA LYS A 26 13.31 -7.37 11.12
C LYS A 26 13.14 -8.19 12.38
N SER A 27 12.52 -7.60 13.41
CA SER A 27 12.30 -8.27 14.69
C SER A 27 11.31 -9.43 14.57
N TRP A 28 10.30 -9.28 13.70
CA TRP A 28 9.30 -10.29 13.43
C TRP A 28 9.91 -11.50 12.71
N LYS A 29 10.72 -11.29 11.66
CA LYS A 29 11.44 -12.36 10.96
C LYS A 29 12.33 -13.16 11.93
N ALA A 30 13.07 -12.46 12.81
CA ALA A 30 13.92 -13.11 13.81
C ALA A 30 13.15 -13.99 14.79
N LYS A 31 11.93 -13.61 15.18
CA LYS A 31 11.07 -14.39 16.09
C LYS A 31 10.32 -15.54 15.40
N ASN A 32 10.23 -15.52 14.07
CA ASN A 32 9.41 -16.45 13.27
C ASN A 32 10.25 -17.24 12.27
N GLN A 33 11.52 -17.54 12.60
CA GLN A 33 12.44 -18.26 11.70
C GLN A 33 11.90 -19.64 11.28
N ASP A 34 11.08 -20.27 12.12
CA ASP A 34 10.42 -21.54 11.82
C ASP A 34 9.53 -21.47 10.57
N LEU A 35 8.89 -20.31 10.29
CA LEU A 35 8.10 -20.10 9.07
C LEU A 35 8.96 -20.12 7.80
N PHE A 36 10.22 -19.68 7.90
CA PHE A 36 11.15 -19.61 6.77
C PHE A 36 11.88 -20.93 6.52
N LEU A 37 11.90 -21.81 7.52
CA LEU A 37 12.41 -23.19 7.43
C LEU A 37 11.32 -24.20 7.03
N ALA A 38 10.04 -23.84 7.18
CA ALA A 38 8.92 -24.71 6.85
C ALA A 38 8.87 -25.02 5.33
N PRO A 39 8.54 -26.28 4.95
CA PRO A 39 8.45 -26.70 3.55
C PRO A 39 7.21 -26.14 2.83
N THR A 40 6.35 -25.39 3.53
CA THR A 40 5.09 -24.85 3.02
C THR A 40 5.25 -23.78 1.94
N GLY A 41 6.48 -23.32 1.66
CA GLY A 41 6.83 -22.34 0.63
C GLY A 41 6.33 -20.91 0.86
N PHE A 42 5.38 -20.71 1.79
CA PHE A 42 4.83 -19.40 2.11
C PHE A 42 5.68 -18.67 3.14
N LYS A 43 6.40 -17.64 2.70
CA LYS A 43 7.31 -16.83 3.52
C LYS A 43 6.95 -15.35 3.40
N PRO A 44 6.15 -14.79 4.32
CA PRO A 44 5.83 -13.37 4.33
C PRO A 44 7.10 -12.52 4.31
N TYR A 45 7.08 -11.44 3.53
CA TYR A 45 8.18 -10.46 3.44
C TYR A 45 9.52 -11.00 2.90
N ASP A 46 9.57 -12.21 2.35
CA ASP A 46 10.83 -12.83 1.88
C ASP A 46 11.43 -12.12 0.65
N HIS A 47 10.63 -11.30 -0.04
CA HIS A 47 11.05 -10.51 -1.21
C HIS A 47 12.11 -9.45 -0.90
N PHE A 48 12.23 -9.02 0.35
CA PHE A 48 13.23 -8.03 0.81
C PHE A 48 14.24 -8.69 1.75
N LYS A 49 15.53 -8.57 1.42
CA LYS A 49 16.62 -9.21 2.18
C LYS A 49 16.97 -8.44 3.46
N SER A 50 16.63 -7.17 3.53
CA SER A 50 16.90 -6.32 4.70
C SER A 50 15.85 -5.23 4.90
N SER A 51 15.83 -4.61 6.09
CA SER A 51 14.94 -3.47 6.37
C SER A 51 15.33 -2.24 5.55
N GLU A 52 16.63 -2.04 5.30
CA GLU A 52 17.14 -0.94 4.48
C GLU A 52 16.64 -1.06 3.05
N GLN A 53 16.67 -2.28 2.51
CA GLN A 53 16.07 -2.58 1.21
C GLN A 53 14.58 -2.20 1.21
N PHE A 54 13.80 -2.72 2.15
CA PHE A 54 12.39 -2.40 2.23
C PHE A 54 12.12 -0.89 2.35
N SER A 55 12.90 -0.17 3.18
CA SER A 55 12.78 1.29 3.32
C SER A 55 13.04 2.07 2.02
N ILE A 56 13.93 1.59 1.14
CA ILE A 56 14.16 2.21 -0.17
C ILE A 56 12.91 2.09 -1.05
N ALA A 57 12.28 0.91 -1.07
CA ALA A 57 11.04 0.70 -1.82
C ALA A 57 9.90 1.59 -1.28
N VAL A 58 9.76 1.68 0.04
CA VAL A 58 8.77 2.55 0.70
C VAL A 58 9.01 4.03 0.39
N LEU A 59 10.29 4.47 0.39
CA LEU A 59 10.64 5.85 0.06
C LEU A 59 10.28 6.21 -1.39
N GLU A 60 10.54 5.30 -2.33
CA GLU A 60 10.23 5.49 -3.75
C GLU A 60 8.71 5.66 -3.94
N GLU A 61 7.91 4.73 -3.41
CA GLU A 61 6.45 4.79 -3.49
C GLU A 61 5.89 6.05 -2.79
N LEU A 62 6.48 6.45 -1.66
CA LEU A 62 6.10 7.69 -0.98
C LEU A 62 6.29 8.92 -1.88
N ILE A 63 7.41 9.00 -2.61
CA ILE A 63 7.68 10.11 -3.53
C ILE A 63 6.64 10.11 -4.67
N LEU A 64 6.32 8.94 -5.24
CA LEU A 64 5.28 8.80 -6.25
C LEU A 64 3.91 9.28 -5.72
N PHE A 65 3.53 8.86 -4.51
CA PHE A 65 2.25 9.20 -3.90
C PHE A 65 2.12 10.67 -3.52
N ILE A 66 3.23 11.30 -3.08
CA ILE A 66 3.30 12.76 -2.93
C ILE A 66 3.10 13.42 -4.29
N GLY A 67 3.76 12.93 -5.35
CA GLY A 67 3.62 13.44 -6.71
C GLY A 67 2.19 13.35 -7.24
N VAL A 68 1.52 12.21 -7.06
CA VAL A 68 0.11 12.01 -7.45
C VAL A 68 -0.80 12.98 -6.68
N SER A 69 -0.61 13.11 -5.37
CA SER A 69 -1.41 14.01 -4.54
C SER A 69 -1.22 15.47 -4.95
N PHE A 70 0.02 15.88 -5.18
CA PHE A 70 0.35 17.22 -5.64
C PHE A 70 -0.25 17.52 -7.02
N TYR A 71 -0.13 16.59 -7.97
CA TYR A 71 -0.74 16.69 -9.29
C TYR A 71 -2.27 16.86 -9.17
N THR A 72 -2.92 16.07 -8.34
CA THR A 72 -4.36 16.12 -8.13
C THR A 72 -4.82 17.46 -7.57
N VAL A 73 -4.12 18.00 -6.56
CA VAL A 73 -4.42 19.34 -6.02
C VAL A 73 -4.22 20.44 -7.07
N LEU A 74 -3.18 20.35 -7.91
CA LEU A 74 -2.92 21.36 -8.94
C LEU A 74 -3.90 21.31 -10.11
N ARG A 75 -4.32 20.12 -10.52
CA ARG A 75 -5.11 19.92 -11.75
C ARG A 75 -6.58 19.68 -11.47
N GLN A 76 -6.95 19.53 -10.20
CA GLN A 76 -8.31 19.18 -9.77
C GLN A 76 -8.84 17.92 -10.48
N ASN A 77 -7.92 17.03 -10.84
CA ASN A 77 -8.22 15.75 -11.48
C ASN A 77 -7.88 14.64 -10.48
N TYR A 78 -8.92 13.97 -10.02
CA TYR A 78 -8.85 12.96 -8.97
C TYR A 78 -8.82 11.54 -9.52
N LEU A 79 -8.92 11.34 -10.84
CA LEU A 79 -9.08 10.01 -11.40
C LEU A 79 -7.87 9.12 -11.08
N VAL A 80 -6.66 9.59 -11.40
CA VAL A 80 -5.42 8.87 -11.06
C VAL A 80 -5.27 8.66 -9.57
N TRP A 81 -5.62 9.68 -8.76
CA TRP A 81 -5.56 9.60 -7.31
C TRP A 81 -6.50 8.53 -6.75
N ILE A 82 -7.74 8.47 -7.23
CA ILE A 82 -8.72 7.44 -6.81
C ILE A 82 -8.18 6.05 -7.16
N GLY A 83 -7.68 5.85 -8.38
CA GLY A 83 -7.11 4.57 -8.78
C GLY A 83 -5.91 4.14 -7.94
N THR A 84 -5.01 5.08 -7.62
CA THR A 84 -3.83 4.81 -6.78
C THR A 84 -4.22 4.56 -5.33
N PHE A 85 -5.11 5.38 -4.77
CA PHE A 85 -5.59 5.23 -3.40
C PHE A 85 -6.43 3.95 -3.22
N PHE A 86 -7.14 3.52 -4.26
CA PHE A 86 -7.77 2.20 -4.33
C PHE A 86 -6.72 1.08 -4.23
N ALA A 87 -5.64 1.14 -5.03
CA ALA A 87 -4.58 0.14 -4.97
C ALA A 87 -3.96 0.04 -3.57
N VAL A 88 -3.64 1.18 -2.94
CA VAL A 88 -3.12 1.24 -1.56
C VAL A 88 -4.11 0.69 -0.55
N THR A 89 -5.40 1.02 -0.68
CA THR A 89 -6.45 0.53 0.23
C THR A 89 -6.56 -0.99 0.21
N PHE A 90 -6.49 -1.60 -0.97
CA PHE A 90 -6.62 -3.05 -1.10
C PHE A 90 -5.33 -3.82 -0.79
N HIS A 91 -4.17 -3.15 -0.82
CA HIS A 91 -2.90 -3.68 -0.31
C HIS A 91 -2.96 -4.07 1.17
N PHE A 92 -3.84 -3.45 1.97
CA PHE A 92 -4.05 -3.83 3.37
C PHE A 92 -4.60 -5.25 3.56
N ILE A 93 -5.32 -5.78 2.58
CA ILE A 93 -5.98 -7.10 2.67
C ILE A 93 -4.98 -8.25 2.86
N PRO A 94 -3.89 -8.33 2.07
CA PRO A 94 -2.81 -9.29 2.28
C PRO A 94 -2.37 -9.49 3.74
N HIS A 95 -2.28 -8.44 4.56
CA HIS A 95 -1.84 -8.58 5.97
C HIS A 95 -2.78 -9.44 6.80
N PHE A 96 -4.09 -9.36 6.58
CA PHE A 96 -5.06 -10.23 7.25
C PHE A 96 -4.96 -11.66 6.74
N LEU A 97 -4.78 -11.85 5.43
CA LEU A 97 -4.58 -13.18 4.84
C LEU A 97 -3.30 -13.83 5.37
N PHE A 98 -2.23 -13.05 5.54
CA PHE A 98 -0.98 -13.52 6.14
C PHE A 98 -1.23 -13.94 7.59
N CYS A 99 -1.90 -13.10 8.39
CA CYS A 99 -2.26 -13.44 9.77
C CYS A 99 -3.03 -14.75 9.86
N LEU A 100 -4.06 -14.93 9.02
CA LEU A 100 -4.87 -16.15 8.98
C LEU A 100 -4.05 -17.38 8.58
N ARG A 101 -3.16 -17.23 7.59
CA ARG A 101 -2.36 -18.33 7.04
C ARG A 101 -1.26 -18.79 7.99
N VAL A 102 -0.53 -17.87 8.63
CA VAL A 102 0.54 -18.23 9.58
C VAL A 102 0.04 -18.35 11.02
N LYS A 103 -1.22 -17.99 11.28
CA LYS A 103 -1.86 -17.96 12.62
C LYS A 103 -1.08 -17.13 13.63
N ARG A 104 -0.48 -16.04 13.17
CA ARG A 104 0.35 -15.12 13.96
C ARG A 104 0.10 -13.69 13.49
N PHE A 105 0.26 -12.73 14.39
CA PHE A 105 0.32 -11.32 14.01
C PHE A 105 1.47 -11.10 13.03
N VAL A 106 1.27 -10.31 11.99
CA VAL A 106 2.32 -9.90 11.04
C VAL A 106 2.49 -8.38 11.05
N PRO A 107 3.68 -7.85 10.71
CA PRO A 107 3.88 -6.42 10.53
C PRO A 107 2.80 -5.77 9.65
N GLY A 108 2.40 -4.55 9.97
CA GLY A 108 1.41 -3.81 9.21
C GLY A 108 -0.04 -4.24 9.47
N ALA A 109 -0.30 -5.38 10.12
CA ALA A 109 -1.67 -5.86 10.34
C ALA A 109 -2.48 -4.95 11.28
N PHE A 110 -1.84 -4.31 12.26
CA PHE A 110 -2.52 -3.42 13.19
C PHE A 110 -2.93 -2.11 12.51
N THR A 111 -1.99 -1.43 11.83
CA THR A 111 -2.30 -0.22 11.07
C THR A 111 -3.24 -0.51 9.90
N ALA A 112 -3.11 -1.65 9.22
CA ALA A 112 -4.05 -2.08 8.17
C ALA A 112 -5.49 -2.20 8.68
N LEU A 113 -5.70 -2.73 9.89
CA LEU A 113 -7.03 -2.86 10.52
C LEU A 113 -7.70 -1.49 10.70
N LEU A 114 -6.94 -0.47 11.05
CA LEU A 114 -7.44 0.89 11.24
C LEU A 114 -7.55 1.65 9.92
N ALA A 115 -6.57 1.48 9.03
CA ALA A 115 -6.46 2.20 7.77
C ALA A 115 -7.53 1.74 6.76
N LEU A 116 -7.83 0.44 6.67
CA LEU A 116 -8.80 -0.08 5.70
C LEU A 116 -10.19 0.58 5.79
N PRO A 117 -10.90 0.57 6.94
CA PRO A 117 -12.22 1.19 7.01
C PRO A 117 -12.16 2.71 6.77
N PHE A 118 -11.10 3.37 7.22
CA PHE A 118 -10.92 4.81 7.02
C PHE A 118 -10.68 5.16 5.55
N SER A 119 -9.82 4.41 4.86
CA SER A 119 -9.56 4.59 3.43
C SER A 119 -10.78 4.28 2.56
N LEU A 120 -11.56 3.25 2.91
CA LEU A 120 -12.83 2.96 2.22
C LEU A 120 -13.82 4.12 2.35
N TRP A 121 -13.90 4.73 3.54
CA TRP A 121 -14.73 5.91 3.75
C TRP A 121 -14.25 7.12 2.91
N ILE A 122 -12.94 7.37 2.87
CA ILE A 122 -12.36 8.44 2.04
C ILE A 122 -12.64 8.19 0.55
N LEU A 123 -12.42 6.97 0.05
CA LEU A 123 -12.72 6.61 -1.34
C LEU A 123 -14.18 6.90 -1.69
N PHE A 124 -15.09 6.48 -0.83
CA PHE A 124 -16.51 6.74 -1.02
C PHE A 124 -16.80 8.25 -1.09
N ASP A 125 -16.28 9.03 -0.15
CA ASP A 125 -16.48 10.48 -0.08
C ASP A 125 -15.96 11.20 -1.35
N VAL A 126 -14.76 10.85 -1.82
CA VAL A 126 -14.15 11.44 -3.02
C VAL A 126 -14.89 11.04 -4.30
N ILE A 127 -15.33 9.79 -4.42
CA ILE A 127 -16.12 9.32 -5.58
C ILE A 127 -17.45 10.08 -5.66
N GLN A 128 -18.13 10.30 -4.53
CA GLN A 128 -19.38 11.07 -4.51
C GLN A 128 -19.18 12.54 -4.93
N GLN A 129 -18.04 13.15 -4.60
CA GLN A 129 -17.74 14.55 -4.92
C GLN A 129 -17.27 14.78 -6.37
N THR A 130 -16.67 13.78 -7.01
CA THR A 130 -16.02 13.94 -8.33
C THR A 130 -16.91 13.57 -9.51
N HIS A 131 -18.01 12.84 -9.27
CA HIS A 131 -19.01 12.46 -10.27
C HIS A 131 -18.46 11.75 -11.52
N TYR A 132 -17.29 11.11 -11.44
CA TYR A 132 -16.78 10.28 -12.52
C TYR A 132 -17.72 9.10 -12.80
N SER A 133 -17.78 8.68 -14.07
CA SER A 133 -18.55 7.51 -14.45
C SER A 133 -17.94 6.22 -13.87
N THR A 134 -18.77 5.21 -13.65
CA THR A 134 -18.30 3.89 -13.21
C THR A 134 -17.22 3.32 -14.14
N PHE A 135 -17.31 3.58 -15.45
CA PHE A 135 -16.33 3.12 -16.42
C PHE A 135 -14.96 3.76 -16.18
N GLU A 136 -14.90 5.09 -16.01
CA GLU A 136 -13.65 5.81 -15.71
C GLU A 136 -13.01 5.31 -14.42
N LEU A 137 -13.81 5.13 -13.37
CA LEU A 137 -13.35 4.64 -12.07
C LEU A 137 -12.76 3.23 -12.18
N VAL A 138 -13.46 2.30 -12.82
CA VAL A 138 -12.99 0.91 -13.00
C VAL A 138 -11.69 0.87 -13.81
N VAL A 139 -11.63 1.61 -14.93
CA VAL A 139 -10.43 1.68 -15.75
C VAL A 139 -9.25 2.26 -14.97
N SER A 140 -9.48 3.34 -14.22
CA SER A 140 -8.45 3.95 -13.40
C SER A 140 -7.92 3.01 -12.32
N CYS A 141 -8.80 2.35 -11.57
CA CYS A 141 -8.40 1.38 -10.55
C CYS A 141 -7.57 0.24 -11.14
N ILE A 142 -7.95 -0.31 -12.30
CA ILE A 142 -7.21 -1.38 -12.97
C ILE A 142 -5.82 -0.89 -13.40
N ILE A 143 -5.75 0.25 -14.08
CA ILE A 143 -4.48 0.80 -14.60
C ILE A 143 -3.54 1.13 -13.44
N CYS A 144 -4.00 1.89 -12.44
CA CYS A 144 -3.16 2.28 -11.30
C CYS A 144 -2.70 1.07 -10.49
N SER A 145 -3.57 0.08 -10.26
CA SER A 145 -3.17 -1.16 -9.58
C SER A 145 -2.12 -1.94 -10.37
N PHE A 146 -2.27 -2.03 -11.69
CA PHE A 146 -1.28 -2.68 -12.55
C PHE A 146 0.08 -1.94 -12.51
N VAL A 147 0.06 -0.61 -12.59
CA VAL A 147 1.27 0.22 -12.49
C VAL A 147 1.96 0.03 -11.14
N PHE A 148 1.22 0.13 -10.04
CA PHE A 148 1.74 -0.07 -8.68
C PHE A 148 2.40 -1.44 -8.51
N LEU A 149 1.72 -2.53 -8.89
CA LEU A 149 2.27 -3.87 -8.79
C LEU A 149 3.50 -4.07 -9.69
N SER A 150 3.51 -3.46 -10.88
CA SER A 150 4.63 -3.51 -11.80
C SER A 150 5.85 -2.76 -11.26
N ASN A 151 5.62 -1.58 -10.66
CA ASN A 151 6.67 -0.78 -10.02
C ASN A 151 7.33 -1.53 -8.85
N LEU A 152 6.51 -2.06 -7.94
CA LEU A 152 7.00 -2.85 -6.82
C LEU A 152 7.83 -4.06 -7.27
N LYS A 153 7.35 -4.77 -8.30
CA LYS A 153 8.08 -5.91 -8.88
C LYS A 153 9.42 -5.48 -9.50
N MET A 154 9.45 -4.33 -10.19
CA MET A 154 10.67 -3.78 -10.77
C MET A 154 11.70 -3.43 -9.69
N ILE A 155 11.28 -2.75 -8.63
CA ILE A 155 12.13 -2.38 -7.50
C ILE A 155 12.72 -3.62 -6.82
N GLN A 156 11.87 -4.62 -6.55
CA GLN A 156 12.32 -5.90 -6.01
C GLN A 156 13.36 -6.58 -6.91
N GLN A 157 13.20 -6.54 -8.23
CA GLN A 157 14.18 -7.09 -9.16
C GLN A 157 15.50 -6.32 -9.15
N MET A 158 15.44 -4.98 -9.09
CA MET A 158 16.63 -4.13 -9.04
C MET A 158 17.46 -4.37 -7.78
N MET A 159 16.79 -4.62 -6.65
CA MET A 159 17.46 -4.79 -5.35
C MET A 159 17.93 -6.23 -5.07
N ASN A 160 17.48 -7.18 -5.89
CA ASN A 160 17.89 -8.58 -5.80
C ASN A 160 19.03 -8.96 -6.76
N ARG A 161 19.40 -8.05 -7.68
CA ARG A 161 20.64 -8.11 -8.46
C ARG A 161 21.85 -7.75 -7.60
#